data_AF-A0A087KIX3-F1
#
_entry.id   AF-A0A087KIX3-F1
#
_cell.length_a   1.000
_cell.length_b   1.000
_cell.length_c   1.000
_cell.angle_alpha   90.00
_cell.angle_beta   90.00
_cell.angle_gamma   90.00
#
_symmetry.space_group_name_H-M   'P 1'
#
loop_
_entity.id
_entity.type
_entity.pdbx_description
1 polymer ?
#
loop_
_entity_poly.entity_id
_entity_poly.type
_entity_poly.pdbx_seq_one_letter_code
_entity_poly.pdbx_strand_id
1 'polypeptide(L)'
;MIFDDIDGYYDYRALHSIADEKRVLNKVNAFRQEFTALAREWSPERNSQWVCRIYFCTKMILNATVVLKQAEFAEEKNLRAAIPYFHYYAMLSILRCVVLTLPTEDWDNEDILSISHKKARDKTREWLARYDRALAIRFDDFFLTLKSNRELLSYKAPASADRNISNQDEVIYFCTLLAEVAQFNTAILHNAVVRHASEDDFVVFDHDMARIYNVEIEGKRFYDSEDRYRLDYLRRKGNTPHSIHMTMTEGQTEDFIGAWDAHDDDVDNEESRFYSGSPSSWQDIFDIP
;
A
#
# COMPACT_ATOMS: atom_id res chain seq x y z
N MET A 1 -17.93 14.89 1.01
CA MET A 1 -18.61 13.60 1.30
C MET A 1 -17.96 13.05 2.57
N ILE A 2 -18.61 12.13 3.31
CA ILE A 2 -18.16 11.76 4.67
C ILE A 2 -16.66 11.44 4.83
N PHE A 3 -16.04 10.78 3.85
CA PHE A 3 -14.61 10.43 3.90
C PHE A 3 -13.72 11.68 3.81
N ASP A 4 -13.96 12.54 2.82
CA ASP A 4 -13.24 13.81 2.62
C ASP A 4 -13.42 14.73 3.83
N ASP A 5 -14.62 14.77 4.43
CA ASP A 5 -14.91 15.62 5.60
C ASP A 5 -14.14 15.18 6.85
N ILE A 6 -13.80 13.88 6.95
CA ILE A 6 -13.05 13.31 8.06
C ILE A 6 -11.55 13.42 7.84
N ASP A 7 -11.08 13.11 6.63
CA ASP A 7 -9.65 13.20 6.30
C ASP A 7 -9.22 14.67 6.23
N GLY A 8 -9.91 15.47 5.41
CA GLY A 8 -9.61 16.88 5.18
C GLY A 8 -8.41 17.15 4.28
N TYR A 9 -7.66 16.12 3.88
CA TYR A 9 -6.42 16.25 3.10
C TYR A 9 -6.35 15.36 1.85
N TYR A 10 -7.35 14.50 1.58
CA TYR A 10 -7.33 13.54 0.48
C TYR A 10 -8.69 13.49 -0.23
N ASP A 11 -8.69 13.41 -1.56
CA ASP A 11 -9.91 13.28 -2.38
C ASP A 11 -10.12 11.82 -2.80
N TYR A 12 -11.12 11.17 -2.21
CA TYR A 12 -11.36 9.76 -2.42
C TYR A 12 -12.08 9.52 -3.76
N ARG A 13 -11.60 8.59 -4.58
CA ARG A 13 -12.17 8.27 -5.90
C ARG A 13 -13.02 7.02 -5.84
N ALA A 14 -12.47 5.92 -5.31
CA ALA A 14 -13.09 4.61 -5.31
C ALA A 14 -13.90 4.35 -4.03
N LEU A 15 -13.47 4.90 -2.88
CA LEU A 15 -14.07 4.63 -1.58
C LEU A 15 -15.51 5.18 -1.48
N HIS A 16 -15.85 6.27 -2.18
CA HIS A 16 -17.23 6.76 -2.25
C HIS A 16 -18.19 5.77 -2.92
N SER A 17 -17.69 4.82 -3.72
CA SER A 17 -18.51 3.86 -4.47
C SER A 17 -18.97 2.65 -3.65
N ILE A 18 -18.44 2.44 -2.44
CA ILE A 18 -18.56 1.15 -1.73
C ILE A 18 -19.94 0.90 -1.10
N ALA A 19 -20.67 1.94 -0.69
CA ALA A 19 -21.99 1.80 -0.07
C ALA A 19 -22.71 3.16 0.05
N ASP A 20 -24.02 3.10 0.28
CA ASP A 20 -24.84 4.27 0.62
C ASP A 20 -24.30 5.02 1.85
N GLU A 21 -24.33 6.35 1.80
CA GLU A 21 -23.69 7.26 2.76
C GLU A 21 -24.16 7.01 4.21
N LYS A 22 -25.45 6.69 4.41
CA LYS A 22 -25.99 6.37 5.75
C LYS A 22 -25.40 5.08 6.32
N ARG A 23 -25.18 4.06 5.47
CA ARG A 23 -24.57 2.79 5.90
C ARG A 23 -23.10 3.00 6.24
N VAL A 24 -22.40 3.77 5.40
CA VAL A 24 -20.99 4.12 5.59
C VAL A 24 -20.79 4.87 6.91
N LEU A 25 -21.62 5.87 7.23
CA LEU A 25 -21.50 6.67 8.45
C LEU A 25 -21.46 5.83 9.73
N ASN A 26 -22.33 4.83 9.85
CA ASN A 26 -22.33 3.95 11.03
C ASN A 26 -21.04 3.14 11.15
N LYS A 27 -20.46 2.69 10.03
CA LYS A 27 -19.20 1.93 9.99
C LYS A 27 -18.02 2.82 10.31
N VAL A 28 -17.98 4.00 9.70
CA VAL A 28 -16.97 5.03 9.95
C VAL A 28 -16.94 5.43 11.43
N ASN A 29 -18.09 5.63 12.07
CA ASN A 29 -18.14 5.92 13.50
C ASN A 29 -17.60 4.77 14.36
N ALA A 30 -17.82 3.52 13.97
CA ALA A 30 -17.22 2.36 14.65
C ALA A 30 -15.70 2.34 14.49
N PHE A 31 -15.16 2.59 13.30
CA PHE A 31 -13.71 2.71 13.09
C PHE A 31 -13.11 3.83 13.95
N ARG A 32 -13.75 5.01 13.97
CA ARG A 32 -13.30 6.13 14.81
C ARG A 32 -13.23 5.75 16.29
N GLN A 33 -14.19 4.97 16.80
CA GLN A 33 -14.17 4.50 18.18
C GLN A 33 -12.98 3.56 18.44
N GLU A 34 -12.71 2.62 17.54
CA GLU A 34 -11.57 1.69 17.63
C GLU A 34 -10.22 2.44 17.63
N PHE A 35 -10.02 3.35 16.69
CA PHE A 35 -8.80 4.16 16.63
C PHE A 35 -8.69 5.16 17.79
N THR A 36 -9.81 5.68 18.30
CA THR A 36 -9.81 6.52 19.51
C THR A 36 -9.40 5.72 20.74
N ALA A 37 -9.86 4.48 20.87
CA ALA A 37 -9.45 3.60 21.96
C ALA A 37 -7.93 3.33 21.87
N LEU A 38 -7.43 3.04 20.67
CA LEU A 38 -6.00 2.87 20.41
C LEU A 38 -5.18 4.13 20.77
N ALA A 39 -5.66 5.32 20.41
CA ALA A 39 -5.00 6.60 20.66
C ALA A 39 -5.03 7.06 22.13
N ARG A 40 -5.95 6.55 22.95
CA ARG A 40 -6.00 6.86 24.39
C ARG A 40 -4.98 6.09 25.21
N GLU A 41 -4.50 4.99 24.67
CA GLU A 41 -3.43 4.16 25.24
C GLU A 41 -2.13 4.35 24.46
N TRP A 42 -1.91 5.55 23.89
CA TRP A 42 -0.72 5.84 23.11
C TRP A 42 0.54 5.76 23.96
N SER A 43 1.64 5.36 23.34
CA SER A 43 2.95 5.27 23.97
C SER A 43 4.05 5.52 22.94
N PRO A 44 5.30 5.83 23.37
CA PRO A 44 6.46 5.93 22.49
C PRO A 44 6.65 4.72 21.57
N GLU A 45 6.46 3.51 22.10
CA GLU A 45 6.58 2.26 21.35
C GLU A 45 5.51 2.18 20.27
N ARG A 46 4.25 2.42 20.64
CA ARG A 46 3.14 2.40 19.68
C ARG A 46 3.34 3.45 18.59
N ASN A 47 3.80 4.64 18.96
CA ASN A 47 4.10 5.71 18.03
C ASN A 47 5.15 5.30 16.99
N SER A 48 6.29 4.80 17.47
CA SER A 48 7.40 4.33 16.64
C SER A 48 6.93 3.28 15.62
N GLN A 49 6.14 2.31 16.08
CA GLN A 49 5.58 1.26 15.23
C GLN A 49 4.63 1.81 14.16
N TRP A 50 3.73 2.73 14.53
CA TRP A 50 2.77 3.30 13.56
C TRP A 50 3.42 4.20 12.53
N VAL A 51 4.42 5.01 12.90
CA VAL A 51 5.21 5.78 11.93
C VAL A 51 5.91 4.83 10.94
N CYS A 52 6.51 3.75 11.43
CA CYS A 52 7.16 2.74 10.59
C CYS A 52 6.15 2.01 9.67
N ARG A 53 4.97 1.65 10.18
CA ARG A 53 3.87 1.06 9.38
C ARG A 53 3.46 1.98 8.24
N ILE A 54 3.22 3.26 8.53
CA ILE A 54 2.77 4.24 7.55
C ILE A 54 3.86 4.49 6.50
N TYR A 55 5.12 4.62 6.89
CA TYR A 55 6.23 4.69 5.92
C TYR A 55 6.27 3.46 5.01
N PHE A 56 6.13 2.25 5.58
CA PHE A 56 6.14 1.04 4.77
C PHE A 56 4.91 0.96 3.85
N CYS A 57 3.74 1.46 4.28
CA CYS A 57 2.57 1.65 3.44
C CYS A 57 2.85 2.56 2.23
N THR A 58 3.54 3.69 2.43
CA THR A 58 3.87 4.58 1.30
C THR A 58 4.72 3.84 0.27
N LYS A 59 5.74 3.09 0.71
CA LYS A 59 6.53 2.22 -0.17
C LYS A 59 5.70 1.18 -0.91
N MET A 60 4.73 0.54 -0.25
CA MET A 60 3.88 -0.46 -0.90
C MET A 60 3.01 0.16 -2.01
N ILE A 61 2.52 1.39 -1.82
CA ILE A 61 1.78 2.12 -2.86
C ILE A 61 2.72 2.48 -4.01
N LEU A 62 3.88 3.07 -3.74
CA LEU A 62 4.86 3.42 -4.78
C LEU A 62 5.31 2.18 -5.58
N ASN A 63 5.57 1.07 -4.90
CA ASN A 63 5.90 -0.20 -5.53
C ASN A 63 4.76 -0.72 -6.41
N ALA A 64 3.50 -0.65 -5.95
CA ALA A 64 2.36 -1.06 -6.76
C ALA A 64 2.22 -0.18 -8.01
N THR A 65 2.41 1.13 -7.91
CA THR A 65 2.41 2.06 -9.04
C THR A 65 3.48 1.68 -10.08
N VAL A 66 4.73 1.51 -9.66
CA VAL A 66 5.82 1.08 -10.56
C VAL A 66 5.50 -0.25 -11.23
N VAL A 67 5.03 -1.23 -10.46
CA VAL A 67 4.70 -2.57 -10.98
C VAL A 67 3.56 -2.51 -12.01
N LEU A 68 2.58 -1.62 -11.83
CA LEU A 68 1.51 -1.43 -12.81
C LEU A 68 2.03 -0.74 -14.09
N LYS A 69 2.93 0.24 -13.98
CA LYS A 69 3.63 0.81 -15.14
C LYS A 69 4.46 -0.22 -15.89
N GLN A 70 5.12 -1.12 -15.17
CA GLN A 70 5.82 -2.24 -15.78
C GLN A 70 4.86 -3.23 -16.47
N ALA A 71 3.62 -3.38 -15.97
CA ALA A 71 2.59 -4.16 -16.64
C ALA A 71 2.16 -3.54 -17.97
N GLU A 72 1.94 -2.22 -17.99
CA GLU A 72 1.64 -1.45 -19.22
C GLU A 72 2.76 -1.61 -20.24
N PHE A 73 4.01 -1.37 -19.83
CA PHE A 73 5.18 -1.55 -20.70
C PHE A 73 5.32 -3.00 -21.19
N ALA A 74 5.09 -3.98 -20.33
CA ALA A 74 5.14 -5.39 -20.71
C ALA A 74 4.06 -5.75 -21.73
N GLU A 75 2.87 -5.16 -21.64
CA GLU A 75 1.82 -5.33 -22.64
C GLU A 75 2.24 -4.75 -24.00
N GLU A 76 2.75 -3.51 -24.02
CA GLU A 76 3.27 -2.85 -25.22
C GLU A 76 4.40 -3.64 -25.90
N LYS A 77 5.25 -4.30 -25.10
CA LYS A 77 6.36 -5.13 -25.58
C LYS A 77 6.00 -6.60 -25.78
N ASN A 78 4.73 -6.97 -25.65
CA ASN A 78 4.24 -8.35 -25.81
C ASN A 78 4.96 -9.36 -24.87
N LEU A 79 5.36 -8.90 -23.68
CA LEU A 79 5.92 -9.70 -22.60
C LEU A 79 4.79 -10.35 -21.77
N ARG A 80 3.93 -11.10 -22.46
CA ARG A 80 2.70 -11.70 -21.90
C ARG A 80 2.91 -12.47 -20.59
N ALA A 81 4.08 -13.09 -20.43
CA ALA A 81 4.44 -13.91 -19.28
C ALA A 81 4.52 -13.08 -17.98
N ALA A 82 4.87 -11.80 -18.10
CA ALA A 82 5.12 -10.91 -16.96
C ALA A 82 3.82 -10.28 -16.42
N ILE A 83 2.82 -10.03 -17.28
CA ILE A 83 1.61 -9.27 -16.93
C ILE A 83 0.88 -9.85 -15.70
N PRO A 84 0.58 -11.17 -15.61
CA PRO A 84 -0.08 -11.71 -14.42
C PRO A 84 0.77 -11.64 -13.14
N TYR A 85 2.10 -11.66 -13.27
CA TYR A 85 2.97 -11.47 -12.12
C TYR A 85 2.84 -10.04 -11.61
N PHE A 86 2.94 -9.05 -12.51
CA PHE A 86 2.82 -7.65 -12.13
C PHE A 86 1.46 -7.35 -11.50
N HIS A 87 0.36 -7.75 -12.13
CA HIS A 87 -0.98 -7.58 -11.55
C HIS A 87 -1.13 -8.22 -10.16
N TYR A 88 -0.60 -9.44 -9.97
CA TYR A 88 -0.67 -10.11 -8.67
C TYR A 88 0.16 -9.39 -7.60
N TYR A 89 1.38 -8.96 -7.92
CA TYR A 89 2.29 -8.34 -6.95
C TYR A 89 1.96 -6.87 -6.66
N ALA A 90 1.37 -6.13 -7.61
CA ALA A 90 0.77 -4.82 -7.36
C ALA A 90 -0.35 -4.96 -6.32
N MET A 91 -1.30 -5.87 -6.56
CA MET A 91 -2.39 -6.15 -5.63
C MET A 91 -1.86 -6.55 -4.25
N LEU A 92 -0.92 -7.50 -4.20
CA LEU A 92 -0.33 -7.97 -2.94
C LEU A 92 0.34 -6.85 -2.13
N SER A 93 1.02 -5.90 -2.79
CA SER A 93 1.63 -4.74 -2.12
C SER A 93 0.55 -3.90 -1.44
N ILE A 94 -0.55 -3.64 -2.13
CA ILE A 94 -1.67 -2.86 -1.56
C ILE A 94 -2.41 -3.63 -0.45
N LEU A 95 -2.57 -4.96 -0.54
CA LEU A 95 -3.12 -5.76 0.57
C LEU A 95 -2.30 -5.59 1.84
N ARG A 96 -0.96 -5.60 1.72
CA ARG A 96 -0.07 -5.37 2.87
C ARG A 96 -0.27 -3.98 3.44
N CYS A 97 -0.43 -2.96 2.58
CA CYS A 97 -0.77 -1.60 2.99
C CYS A 97 -2.04 -1.58 3.88
N VAL A 98 -3.13 -2.24 3.46
CA VAL A 98 -4.34 -2.34 4.29
C VAL A 98 -4.04 -2.98 5.65
N VAL A 99 -3.36 -4.12 5.67
CA VAL A 99 -3.06 -4.87 6.90
C VAL A 99 -2.25 -4.03 7.90
N LEU A 100 -1.26 -3.30 7.42
CA LEU A 100 -0.42 -2.43 8.25
C LEU A 100 -1.22 -1.31 8.93
N THR A 101 -2.36 -0.94 8.36
CA THR A 101 -3.24 0.12 8.87
C THR A 101 -4.37 -0.38 9.78
N LEU A 102 -4.44 -1.68 10.05
CA LEU A 102 -5.48 -2.24 10.90
C LEU A 102 -5.19 -2.00 12.39
N PRO A 103 -6.15 -1.46 13.16
CA PRO A 103 -5.94 -1.20 14.60
C PRO A 103 -5.90 -2.49 15.44
N THR A 104 -6.28 -3.63 14.85
CA THR A 104 -6.30 -4.94 15.51
C THR A 104 -5.00 -5.72 15.36
N GLU A 105 -4.07 -5.24 14.53
CA GLU A 105 -2.82 -5.94 14.25
C GLU A 105 -1.69 -5.37 15.10
N ASP A 106 -0.94 -6.27 15.73
CA ASP A 106 0.23 -5.95 16.54
C ASP A 106 1.50 -6.02 15.67
N TRP A 107 2.48 -5.16 15.97
CA TRP A 107 3.74 -5.05 15.25
C TRP A 107 4.65 -6.24 15.52
N ASP A 108 4.59 -6.77 16.75
CA ASP A 108 5.47 -7.84 17.20
C ASP A 108 4.86 -9.23 17.03
N ASN A 109 3.52 -9.33 16.95
CA ASN A 109 2.85 -10.60 16.78
C ASN A 109 2.91 -11.07 15.31
N GLU A 110 3.68 -12.14 15.06
CA GLU A 110 3.91 -12.74 13.74
C GLU A 110 4.60 -11.83 12.70
N ASP A 111 5.31 -10.78 13.14
CA ASP A 111 5.99 -9.78 12.30
C ASP A 111 5.13 -9.31 11.12
N ILE A 112 4.32 -8.27 11.37
CA ILE A 112 3.36 -7.73 10.38
C ILE A 112 3.99 -7.37 9.02
N LEU A 113 5.30 -7.10 8.99
CA LEU A 113 6.07 -6.82 7.77
C LEU A 113 6.29 -8.06 6.89
N SER A 114 6.29 -9.26 7.48
CA SER A 114 6.55 -10.54 6.80
C SER A 114 5.30 -11.44 6.68
N ILE A 115 4.11 -10.86 6.83
CA ILE A 115 2.84 -11.58 6.74
C ILE A 115 2.67 -12.36 5.41
N SER A 116 2.20 -13.61 5.52
CA SER A 116 1.94 -14.46 4.35
C SER A 116 0.86 -13.88 3.43
N HIS A 117 0.94 -14.18 2.13
CA HIS A 117 -0.01 -13.67 1.13
C HIS A 117 -1.46 -14.06 1.47
N LYS A 118 -1.66 -15.28 1.97
CA LYS A 118 -2.98 -15.77 2.40
C LYS A 118 -3.51 -14.95 3.57
N LYS A 119 -2.70 -14.74 4.61
CA LYS A 119 -3.11 -14.00 5.80
C LYS A 119 -3.39 -12.53 5.46
N ALA A 120 -2.60 -11.91 4.59
CA ALA A 120 -2.84 -10.55 4.11
C ALA A 120 -4.19 -10.41 3.39
N ARG A 121 -4.50 -11.37 2.50
CA ARG A 121 -5.80 -11.45 1.82
C ARG A 121 -6.96 -11.64 2.78
N ASP A 122 -6.84 -12.60 3.70
CA ASP A 122 -7.92 -12.93 4.65
C ASP A 122 -8.25 -11.72 5.52
N LYS A 123 -7.24 -11.03 6.07
CA LYS A 123 -7.42 -9.79 6.86
C LYS A 123 -8.01 -8.64 6.05
N THR A 124 -7.53 -8.44 4.82
CA THR A 124 -8.07 -7.41 3.92
C THR A 124 -9.55 -7.66 3.63
N ARG A 125 -9.90 -8.91 3.30
CA ARG A 125 -11.29 -9.33 3.06
C ARG A 125 -12.16 -9.10 4.29
N GLU A 126 -11.69 -9.47 5.48
CA GLU A 126 -12.41 -9.28 6.74
C GLU A 126 -12.66 -7.79 7.00
N TRP A 127 -11.67 -6.93 6.76
CA TRP A 127 -11.82 -5.49 6.90
C TRP A 127 -12.83 -4.91 5.90
N LEU A 128 -12.73 -5.26 4.61
CA LEU A 128 -13.69 -4.85 3.58
C LEU A 128 -15.12 -5.26 3.91
N ALA A 129 -15.31 -6.47 4.47
CA ALA A 129 -16.63 -6.98 4.83
C ALA A 129 -17.33 -6.15 5.92
N ARG A 130 -16.57 -5.30 6.65
CA ARG A 130 -17.13 -4.33 7.59
C ARG A 130 -17.79 -3.15 6.87
N TYR A 131 -17.28 -2.77 5.70
CA TYR A 131 -17.89 -1.78 4.81
C TYR A 131 -19.04 -2.42 4.02
N ASP A 132 -18.73 -3.42 3.20
CA ASP A 132 -19.69 -4.13 2.35
C ASP A 132 -19.25 -5.59 2.10
N ARG A 133 -20.17 -6.54 2.34
CA ARG A 133 -19.88 -7.97 2.21
C ARG A 133 -19.78 -8.45 0.77
N ALA A 134 -20.56 -7.86 -0.14
CA ALA A 134 -20.53 -8.25 -1.55
C ALA A 134 -19.22 -7.78 -2.20
N LEU A 135 -18.78 -6.57 -1.86
CA LEU A 135 -17.47 -6.04 -2.24
C LEU A 135 -16.33 -6.94 -1.75
N ALA A 136 -16.37 -7.37 -0.49
CA ALA A 136 -15.36 -8.26 0.07
C ALA A 136 -15.30 -9.63 -0.65
N ILE A 137 -16.45 -10.17 -1.07
CA ILE A 137 -16.52 -11.40 -1.85
C ILE A 137 -15.93 -11.19 -3.26
N ARG A 138 -16.31 -10.11 -3.94
CA ARG A 138 -15.78 -9.75 -5.28
C ARG A 138 -14.25 -9.59 -5.23
N PHE A 139 -13.75 -8.90 -4.21
CA PHE A 139 -12.32 -8.76 -3.96
C PHE A 139 -11.62 -10.13 -3.82
N ASP A 140 -12.15 -11.01 -2.97
CA ASP A 140 -11.51 -12.31 -2.70
C ASP A 140 -11.47 -13.20 -3.95
N ASP A 141 -12.57 -13.23 -4.71
CA ASP A 141 -12.65 -13.95 -5.98
C ASP A 141 -11.69 -13.39 -7.03
N PHE A 142 -11.60 -12.05 -7.13
CA PHE A 142 -10.67 -11.40 -8.04
C PHE A 142 -9.21 -11.66 -7.66
N PHE A 143 -8.86 -11.58 -6.37
CA PHE A 143 -7.51 -11.90 -5.91
C PHE A 143 -7.13 -13.36 -6.21
N LEU A 144 -8.07 -14.30 -6.02
CA LEU A 144 -7.89 -15.71 -6.38
C LEU A 144 -7.70 -15.89 -7.90
N THR A 145 -8.39 -15.09 -8.71
CA THR A 145 -8.19 -15.05 -10.16
C THR A 145 -6.78 -14.59 -10.52
N LEU A 146 -6.28 -13.49 -9.93
CA LEU A 146 -4.91 -13.01 -10.16
C LEU A 146 -3.87 -14.05 -9.77
N LYS A 147 -4.05 -14.70 -8.60
CA LYS A 147 -3.18 -15.79 -8.16
C LYS A 147 -3.17 -16.93 -9.17
N SER A 148 -4.35 -17.36 -9.62
CA SER A 148 -4.51 -18.46 -10.58
C SER A 148 -3.85 -18.13 -11.92
N ASN A 149 -4.01 -16.90 -12.41
CA ASN A 149 -3.38 -16.43 -13.65
C ASN A 149 -1.84 -16.46 -13.54
N ARG A 150 -1.30 -15.97 -12.42
CA ARG A 150 0.14 -16.01 -12.15
C ARG A 150 0.66 -17.45 -12.08
N GLU A 151 -0.04 -18.35 -11.37
CA GLU A 151 0.34 -19.77 -11.26
C GLU A 151 0.23 -20.53 -12.59
N LEU A 152 -0.77 -20.22 -13.40
CA LEU A 152 -0.95 -20.80 -14.73
C LEU A 152 0.28 -20.52 -15.60
N LEU A 153 0.74 -19.27 -15.68
CA LEU A 153 1.94 -18.94 -16.45
C LEU A 153 3.22 -19.47 -15.80
N SER A 154 3.35 -19.36 -14.47
CA SER A 154 4.56 -19.78 -13.74
C SER A 154 4.82 -21.29 -13.84
N TYR A 155 3.77 -22.11 -13.72
CA TYR A 155 3.91 -23.54 -13.44
C TYR A 155 3.29 -24.45 -14.49
N LYS A 156 2.39 -23.93 -15.33
CA LYS A 156 1.72 -24.73 -16.37
C LYS A 156 2.17 -24.37 -17.78
N ALA A 157 2.81 -23.21 -17.97
CA ALA A 157 3.38 -22.76 -19.24
C ALA A 157 2.45 -23.01 -20.45
N PRO A 158 1.20 -22.52 -20.41
CA PRO A 158 0.23 -22.82 -21.45
C PRO A 158 0.66 -22.21 -22.78
N ALA A 159 0.32 -22.88 -23.89
CA ALA A 159 0.56 -22.34 -25.23
C ALA A 159 -0.48 -21.27 -25.65
N SER A 160 -1.67 -21.25 -25.02
CA SER A 160 -2.76 -20.35 -25.41
C SER A 160 -3.83 -20.07 -24.34
N ALA A 161 -3.76 -20.71 -23.16
CA ALA A 161 -4.78 -20.56 -22.11
C ALA A 161 -4.73 -19.20 -21.39
N ASP A 162 -3.74 -18.38 -21.72
CA ASP A 162 -3.46 -17.04 -21.23
C ASP A 162 -4.13 -15.93 -22.03
N ARG A 163 -4.69 -16.24 -23.21
CA ARG A 163 -5.32 -15.27 -24.13
C ARG A 163 -6.51 -14.50 -23.53
N ASN A 164 -7.06 -14.97 -22.42
CA ASN A 164 -8.21 -14.36 -21.74
C ASN A 164 -7.81 -13.61 -20.46
N ILE A 165 -6.52 -13.46 -20.17
CA ILE A 165 -6.04 -12.71 -19.00
C ILE A 165 -6.06 -11.22 -19.35
N SER A 166 -7.22 -10.57 -19.22
CA SER A 166 -7.40 -9.12 -19.39
C SER A 166 -8.12 -8.57 -18.18
N ASN A 167 -7.34 -8.15 -17.17
CA ASN A 167 -7.87 -7.75 -15.86
C ASN A 167 -7.42 -6.34 -15.44
N GLN A 168 -6.75 -5.57 -16.29
CA GLN A 168 -6.07 -4.33 -15.88
C GLN A 168 -7.00 -3.33 -15.21
N ASP A 169 -8.14 -2.99 -15.82
CA ASP A 169 -9.11 -2.05 -15.23
C ASP A 169 -9.58 -2.46 -13.82
N GLU A 170 -9.83 -3.76 -13.62
CA GLU A 170 -10.26 -4.32 -12.34
C GLU A 170 -9.10 -4.35 -11.32
N VAL A 171 -7.86 -4.55 -11.78
CA VAL A 171 -6.64 -4.41 -10.95
C VAL A 171 -6.49 -2.98 -10.47
N ILE A 172 -6.57 -1.99 -11.38
CA ILE A 172 -6.49 -0.57 -11.04
C ILE A 172 -7.58 -0.24 -10.04
N TYR A 173 -8.84 -0.57 -10.33
CA TYR A 173 -9.97 -0.33 -9.41
C TYR A 173 -9.71 -0.84 -8.00
N PHE A 174 -9.32 -2.10 -7.84
CA PHE A 174 -9.08 -2.66 -6.51
C PHE A 174 -7.81 -2.11 -5.86
N CYS A 175 -6.75 -1.81 -6.61
CA CYS A 175 -5.56 -1.15 -6.06
C CYS A 175 -5.91 0.24 -5.55
N THR A 176 -6.67 1.03 -6.32
CA THR A 176 -7.16 2.37 -5.90
C THR A 176 -8.02 2.26 -4.65
N LEU A 177 -9.03 1.39 -4.67
CA LEU A 177 -9.93 1.21 -3.54
C LEU A 177 -9.18 0.82 -2.25
N LEU A 178 -8.25 -0.12 -2.34
CA LEU A 178 -7.55 -0.61 -1.15
C LEU A 178 -6.49 0.37 -0.65
N ALA A 179 -5.82 1.11 -1.55
CA ALA A 179 -4.95 2.22 -1.16
C ALA A 179 -5.75 3.31 -0.43
N GLU A 180 -6.95 3.62 -0.89
CA GLU A 180 -7.86 4.55 -0.25
C GLU A 180 -8.39 4.05 1.11
N VAL A 181 -8.69 2.75 1.24
CA VAL A 181 -9.02 2.15 2.55
C VAL A 181 -7.87 2.34 3.54
N ALA A 182 -6.63 2.08 3.11
CA ALA A 182 -5.45 2.25 3.95
C ALA A 182 -5.23 3.73 4.31
N GLN A 183 -5.37 4.64 3.34
CA GLN A 183 -5.32 6.08 3.57
C GLN A 183 -6.35 6.52 4.61
N PHE A 184 -7.61 6.11 4.46
CA PHE A 184 -8.68 6.47 5.38
C PHE A 184 -8.45 5.93 6.80
N ASN A 185 -7.95 4.69 6.93
CA ASN A 185 -7.55 4.16 8.22
C ASN A 185 -6.49 5.04 8.90
N THR A 186 -5.46 5.46 8.16
CA THR A 186 -4.40 6.32 8.69
C THR A 186 -4.85 7.76 8.95
N ALA A 187 -5.80 8.29 8.20
CA ALA A 187 -6.41 9.58 8.46
C ALA A 187 -7.24 9.58 9.76
N ILE A 188 -8.02 8.52 10.00
CA ILE A 188 -8.73 8.35 11.28
C ILE A 188 -7.73 8.24 12.43
N LEU A 189 -6.67 7.45 12.27
CA LEU A 189 -5.61 7.31 13.28
C LEU A 189 -4.96 8.65 13.58
N HIS A 190 -4.48 9.37 12.57
CA HIS A 190 -3.83 10.66 12.71
C HIS A 190 -4.71 11.64 13.52
N ASN A 191 -5.98 11.76 13.14
CA ASN A 191 -6.95 12.60 13.84
C ASN A 191 -7.19 12.18 15.30
N ALA A 192 -7.18 10.87 15.58
CA ALA A 192 -7.34 10.36 16.93
C ALA A 192 -6.09 10.62 17.79
N VAL A 193 -4.89 10.37 17.25
CA VAL A 193 -3.59 10.55 17.92
C VAL A 193 -3.36 12.02 18.26
N VAL A 194 -3.51 12.93 17.30
CA VAL A 194 -3.34 14.39 17.52
C VAL A 194 -4.26 14.92 18.62
N ARG A 195 -5.43 14.29 18.83
CA ARG A 195 -6.39 14.71 19.87
C ARG A 195 -6.16 14.07 21.23
N HIS A 196 -5.57 12.88 21.30
CA HIS A 196 -5.60 12.05 22.52
C HIS A 196 -4.22 11.67 23.06
N ALA A 197 -3.16 11.68 22.24
CA ALA A 197 -1.80 11.35 22.67
C ALA A 197 -1.04 12.59 23.19
N SER A 198 -0.03 12.35 24.02
CA SER A 198 0.91 13.40 24.41
C SER A 198 1.96 13.61 23.30
N GLU A 199 2.41 14.85 23.09
CA GLU A 199 3.53 15.12 22.17
C GLU A 199 4.83 14.44 22.63
N ASP A 200 4.99 14.21 23.93
CA ASP A 200 6.14 13.48 24.50
C ASP A 200 6.17 12.00 24.05
N ASP A 201 5.04 11.45 23.61
CA ASP A 201 4.96 10.08 23.09
C ASP A 201 5.37 9.98 21.62
N PHE A 202 5.63 11.11 20.93
CA PHE A 202 6.02 11.13 19.52
C PHE A 202 7.51 10.79 19.35
N VAL A 203 7.84 9.53 19.64
CA VAL A 203 9.18 8.98 19.53
C VAL A 203 9.20 7.90 18.46
N VAL A 204 10.28 7.84 17.68
CA VAL A 204 10.53 6.78 16.71
C VAL A 204 11.87 6.12 17.04
N PHE A 205 11.83 4.83 17.32
CA PHE A 205 12.97 4.04 17.76
C PHE A 205 13.74 3.44 16.59
N ASP A 206 15.07 3.41 16.72
CA ASP A 206 15.95 2.87 15.67
C ASP A 206 15.74 1.38 15.41
N HIS A 207 15.41 0.59 16.43
CA HIS A 207 15.17 -0.84 16.27
C HIS A 207 13.92 -1.15 15.44
N ASP A 208 12.88 -0.29 15.47
CA ASP A 208 11.70 -0.45 14.63
C ASP A 208 12.01 -0.06 13.18
N MET A 209 12.73 1.05 12.98
CA MET A 209 13.19 1.45 11.64
C MET A 209 14.09 0.38 11.02
N ALA A 210 14.97 -0.22 11.83
CA ALA A 210 15.91 -1.25 11.41
C ALA A 210 15.24 -2.51 10.85
N ARG A 211 13.99 -2.80 11.24
CA ARG A 211 13.20 -3.91 10.67
C ARG A 211 12.78 -3.66 9.22
N ILE A 212 12.76 -2.41 8.78
CA ILE A 212 12.40 -2.04 7.41
C ILE A 212 13.65 -2.08 6.52
N TYR A 213 14.72 -1.41 6.93
CA TYR A 213 15.92 -1.27 6.10
C TYR A 213 16.91 -2.44 6.21
N ASN A 214 16.78 -3.34 7.20
CA ASN A 214 17.50 -4.62 7.23
C ASN A 214 16.51 -5.75 6.92
N VAL A 215 16.64 -6.34 5.75
CA VAL A 215 15.76 -7.41 5.29
C VAL A 215 16.54 -8.73 5.29
N GLU A 216 16.02 -9.75 5.97
CA GLU A 216 16.55 -11.11 5.89
C GLU A 216 15.54 -12.05 5.20
N ILE A 217 15.93 -12.61 4.05
CA ILE A 217 15.12 -13.56 3.28
C ILE A 217 15.92 -14.82 3.08
N GLU A 218 15.41 -15.95 3.59
CA GLU A 218 16.06 -17.27 3.48
C GLU A 218 17.53 -17.25 3.94
N GLY A 219 17.84 -16.52 5.03
CA GLY A 219 19.18 -16.38 5.59
C GLY A 219 20.10 -15.42 4.83
N LYS A 220 19.62 -14.77 3.76
CA LYS A 220 20.35 -13.72 3.04
C LYS A 220 19.93 -12.36 3.53
N ARG A 221 20.92 -11.51 3.82
CA ARG A 221 20.72 -10.17 4.35
C ARG A 221 20.86 -9.12 3.27
N PHE A 222 19.91 -8.19 3.27
CA PHE A 222 19.86 -7.02 2.40
C PHE A 222 19.77 -5.78 3.28
N TYR A 223 20.40 -4.70 2.83
CA TYR A 223 20.42 -3.43 3.53
C TYR A 223 20.06 -2.32 2.56
N ASP A 224 19.06 -1.52 2.92
CA ASP A 224 18.57 -0.39 2.11
C ASP A 224 19.03 0.93 2.75
N SER A 225 20.05 1.56 2.15
CA SER A 225 20.59 2.83 2.66
C SER A 225 19.61 3.99 2.51
N GLU A 226 18.79 3.97 1.46
CA GLU A 226 17.82 5.03 1.17
C GLU A 226 16.68 4.98 2.19
N ASP A 227 16.17 3.79 2.50
CA ASP A 227 15.20 3.62 3.57
C ASP A 227 15.71 4.09 4.92
N ARG A 228 16.95 3.72 5.27
CA ARG A 228 17.55 4.18 6.53
C ARG A 228 17.60 5.71 6.58
N TYR A 229 18.03 6.35 5.49
CA TYR A 229 18.13 7.80 5.42
C TYR A 229 16.74 8.47 5.55
N ARG A 230 15.73 7.96 4.84
CA ARG A 230 14.35 8.50 4.87
C ARG A 230 13.67 8.27 6.21
N LEU A 231 13.82 7.09 6.80
CA LEU A 231 13.29 6.80 8.14
C LEU A 231 13.97 7.66 9.20
N ASP A 232 15.29 7.89 9.11
CA ASP A 232 15.97 8.82 10.00
C ASP A 232 15.48 10.27 9.83
N TYR A 233 15.17 10.68 8.61
CA TYR A 233 14.54 11.98 8.35
C TYR A 233 13.15 12.07 8.99
N LEU A 234 12.29 11.06 8.80
CA LEU A 234 10.98 10.98 9.45
C LEU A 234 11.08 10.98 10.97
N ARG A 235 11.99 10.20 11.57
CA ARG A 235 12.26 10.24 13.01
C ARG A 235 12.57 11.65 13.52
N ARG A 236 13.25 12.47 12.73
CA ARG A 236 13.66 13.84 13.12
C ARG A 236 12.59 14.91 12.83
N LYS A 237 11.73 14.70 11.83
CA LYS A 237 10.86 15.76 11.27
C LYS A 237 9.38 15.38 11.12
N GLY A 238 9.06 14.10 11.13
CA GLY A 238 7.71 13.53 10.97
C GLY A 238 7.52 12.36 11.94
N ASN A 239 7.85 12.59 13.21
CA ASN A 239 7.74 11.61 14.30
C ASN A 239 6.30 11.34 14.76
N THR A 240 5.33 12.05 14.20
CA THR A 240 3.89 11.83 14.38
C THR A 240 3.37 10.90 13.27
N PRO A 241 2.46 9.95 13.55
CA PRO A 241 1.86 9.08 12.53
C PRO A 241 0.84 9.86 11.68
N HIS A 242 1.35 10.60 10.69
CA HIS A 242 0.51 11.27 9.69
C HIS A 242 -0.22 10.26 8.80
N SER A 243 -1.24 10.70 8.07
CA SER A 243 -1.86 9.84 7.06
C SER A 243 -0.85 9.48 5.96
N ILE A 244 -1.12 8.43 5.17
CA ILE A 244 -0.21 7.99 4.10
C ILE A 244 0.06 9.14 3.12
N HIS A 245 -0.97 9.84 2.68
CA HIS A 245 -0.85 11.01 1.79
C HIS A 245 0.02 12.10 2.40
N MET A 246 -0.18 12.44 3.68
CA MET A 246 0.63 13.45 4.38
C MET A 246 2.08 13.00 4.66
N THR A 247 2.36 11.71 4.57
CA THR A 247 3.71 11.14 4.79
C THR A 247 4.54 11.15 3.50
N MET A 248 3.90 11.06 2.34
CA MET A 248 4.58 11.11 1.05
C MET A 248 5.13 12.52 0.77
N THR A 249 6.31 12.58 0.16
CA THR A 249 6.96 13.83 -0.26
C THR A 249 7.47 13.69 -1.69
N GLU A 250 7.46 14.77 -2.47
CA GLU A 250 7.92 14.79 -3.88
C GLU A 250 9.32 14.13 -4.02
N GLY A 251 10.28 14.50 -3.16
CA GLY A 251 11.61 13.90 -3.21
C GLY A 251 11.62 12.38 -2.95
N GLN A 252 10.78 11.87 -2.05
CA GLN A 252 10.66 10.43 -1.83
C GLN A 252 10.04 9.72 -3.03
N THR A 253 9.00 10.31 -3.63
CA THR A 253 8.25 9.70 -4.73
C THR A 253 9.10 9.65 -6.00
N GLU A 254 9.76 10.75 -6.33
CA GLU A 254 10.70 10.85 -7.45
C GLU A 254 11.88 9.88 -7.30
N ASP A 255 12.56 9.87 -6.15
CA ASP A 255 13.70 8.98 -5.94
C ASP A 255 13.30 7.50 -6.00
N PHE A 256 12.16 7.13 -5.39
CA PHE A 256 11.73 5.73 -5.35
C PHE A 256 11.33 5.25 -6.73
N ILE A 257 10.51 6.02 -7.45
CA ILE A 257 9.99 5.63 -8.77
C ILE A 257 11.11 5.72 -9.81
N GLY A 258 11.89 6.80 -9.81
CA GLY A 258 13.01 7.01 -10.73
C GLY A 258 14.14 5.98 -10.56
N ALA A 259 14.28 5.33 -9.40
CA ALA A 259 15.23 4.23 -9.23
C ALA A 259 14.94 3.00 -10.10
N TRP A 260 13.75 2.91 -10.69
CA TRP A 260 13.34 1.83 -11.60
C TRP A 260 13.46 2.20 -13.08
N ASP A 261 13.74 3.46 -13.40
CA ASP A 261 13.87 3.93 -14.77
C ASP A 261 15.21 3.48 -15.38
N ALA A 262 15.22 3.33 -16.71
CA ALA A 262 16.45 3.02 -17.43
C ALA A 262 17.51 4.13 -17.24
N HIS A 263 18.79 3.73 -17.21
CA HIS A 263 19.86 4.70 -17.04
C HIS A 263 20.13 5.44 -18.34
N ASP A 264 20.48 6.73 -18.22
CA ASP A 264 20.79 7.59 -19.37
C ASP A 264 21.96 7.03 -20.21
N ASP A 265 22.88 6.31 -19.58
CA ASP A 265 24.06 5.70 -20.21
C ASP A 265 23.77 4.41 -21.00
N ASP A 266 22.52 3.90 -20.96
CA ASP A 266 22.14 2.75 -21.77
C ASP A 266 22.28 3.10 -23.27
N VAL A 267 22.67 2.13 -24.11
CA VAL A 267 23.00 2.36 -25.54
C VAL A 267 21.88 1.88 -26.49
N ASP A 268 20.80 1.32 -25.93
CA ASP A 268 19.69 0.75 -26.70
C ASP A 268 18.70 1.81 -27.22
N ASN A 269 17.83 1.45 -28.17
CA ASN A 269 16.76 2.33 -28.63
C ASN A 269 15.86 2.76 -27.44
N GLU A 270 15.57 4.07 -27.31
CA GLU A 270 14.70 4.64 -26.26
C GLU A 270 13.36 3.90 -26.16
N GLU A 271 12.78 3.48 -27.30
CA GLU A 271 11.51 2.75 -27.30
C GLU A 271 11.59 1.39 -26.60
N SER A 272 12.78 0.82 -26.39
CA SER A 272 12.96 -0.48 -25.73
C SER A 272 13.20 -0.37 -24.22
N ARG A 273 13.21 0.85 -23.68
CA ARG A 273 13.50 1.13 -22.27
C ARG A 273 12.23 1.35 -21.48
N PHE A 274 12.24 0.92 -20.22
CA PHE A 274 11.18 1.24 -19.28
C PHE A 274 11.46 2.60 -18.64
N TYR A 275 10.44 3.46 -18.67
CA TYR A 275 10.39 4.70 -17.91
C TYR A 275 9.04 4.76 -17.21
N SER A 276 9.04 5.15 -15.95
CA SER A 276 7.85 5.25 -15.11
C SER A 276 6.99 6.49 -15.45
N GLY A 277 7.47 7.33 -16.36
CA GLY A 277 6.80 8.55 -16.81
C GLY A 277 7.03 9.75 -15.89
N SER A 278 6.28 10.82 -16.10
CA SER A 278 6.33 12.02 -15.25
C SER A 278 5.45 11.85 -14.00
N PRO A 279 5.61 12.69 -12.95
CA PRO A 279 4.80 12.61 -11.73
C PRO A 279 3.28 12.54 -11.95
N SER A 280 2.78 13.25 -12.97
CA SER A 280 1.37 13.18 -13.38
C SER A 280 0.88 11.79 -13.79
N SER A 281 1.78 10.89 -14.17
CA SER A 281 1.49 9.51 -14.58
C SER A 281 1.44 8.54 -13.41
N TRP A 282 1.78 8.96 -12.20
CA TRP A 282 1.84 8.08 -11.02
C TRP A 282 0.51 8.02 -10.26
N GLN A 283 -0.49 8.79 -10.70
CA GLN A 283 -1.73 9.02 -9.94
C GLN A 283 -2.82 7.95 -10.15
N ASP A 284 -2.54 6.89 -10.92
CA ASP A 284 -3.55 5.90 -11.32
C ASP A 284 -4.26 5.23 -10.13
N ILE A 285 -3.50 4.91 -9.08
CA ILE A 285 -4.03 4.20 -7.91
C ILE A 285 -4.04 5.03 -6.63
N PHE A 286 -3.28 6.13 -6.57
CA PHE A 286 -3.21 6.99 -5.40
C PHE A 286 -2.76 8.40 -5.78
N ASP A 287 -3.18 9.42 -5.04
CA ASP A 287 -2.74 10.80 -5.31
C ASP A 287 -1.31 11.01 -4.77
N ILE A 288 -0.34 10.46 -5.52
CA ILE A 288 1.09 10.59 -5.28
C ILE A 288 1.52 12.03 -5.63
N PRO A 289 2.22 12.75 -4.72
CA PRO A 289 2.74 14.08 -4.98
C PRO A 289 3.87 14.07 -6.02
#